data_AF-R0GDJ5-F1
#
_entry.id   AF-R0GDJ5-F1
#
_cell.length_a   1.000
_cell.length_b   1.000
_cell.length_c   1.000
_cell.angle_alpha   90.00
_cell.angle_beta   90.00
_cell.angle_gamma   90.00
#
_symmetry.space_group_name_H-M   'P 1'
#
loop_
_entity.id
_entity.type
_entity.pdbx_description
1 polymer ?
#
loop_
_entity_poly.entity_id
_entity_poly.type
_entity_poly.pdbx_seq_one_letter_code
_entity_poly.pdbx_strand_id
1 'polypeptide(L)'
;MDEEGRERVRANASGGGADWLRKLPEALQWHVLLNLPTKDVVKASVIYSKWRHLWRYVPGLDLDCRDFKEYNVVVKFIDRFLSFNSESSLEKFKIRYDSVLDADDDGDEQTDNANVTRWINAVVKRHVKQLDVAWGEVVMPPSLYMCESLVSLKLSDANLPNLESVSLPSVKVLDLVLVKFANDLAFERLISGCFVLESLVLYRSPNDNVKVLHVSSKSLLSFVYNGSTKKGPLDDLVVSVDAPRLEDLQLSDHLTESFVVSNMSSLVRADIQINFSFEKAFDPTDLRKRNMIRKFLAGISCVKNLILAQCTLEESTTFPEEGASILTGPPRLLSSLEYVKIESPLEGNAMEMKFVSYLLENSPILKKLTLRLDNGSRKNSAIFRELLKIPRRSSSCQVIVL
;
A
#
# COMPACT_ATOMS: atom_id res chain seq x y z
N MET A 1 -17.20 7.66 71.38
CA MET A 1 -15.85 7.10 71.31
C MET A 1 -15.92 6.00 70.28
N ASP A 2 -15.29 6.30 69.16
CA ASP A 2 -15.42 5.67 67.87
C ASP A 2 -14.61 4.37 67.81
N GLU A 3 -15.14 3.35 67.15
CA GLU A 3 -14.32 2.32 66.52
C GLU A 3 -15.11 1.71 65.34
N GLU A 4 -15.02 2.39 64.19
CA GLU A 4 -15.44 1.86 62.88
C GLU A 4 -14.50 0.73 62.44
N GLY A 5 -14.88 -0.51 62.73
CA GLY A 5 -14.33 -1.70 62.07
C GLY A 5 -14.83 -1.78 60.63
N ARG A 6 -14.17 -1.08 59.70
CA ARG A 6 -14.46 -1.16 58.26
C ARG A 6 -13.85 -2.44 57.67
N GLU A 7 -14.65 -3.50 57.62
CA GLU A 7 -14.34 -4.75 56.93
C GLU A 7 -14.11 -4.46 55.44
N ARG A 8 -12.85 -4.54 55.00
CA ARG A 8 -12.48 -4.44 53.58
C ARG A 8 -12.88 -5.73 52.88
N VAL A 9 -14.02 -5.71 52.19
CA VAL A 9 -14.39 -6.72 51.20
C VAL A 9 -13.31 -6.71 50.11
N ARG A 10 -12.42 -7.71 50.13
CA ARG A 10 -11.56 -8.03 48.99
C ARG A 10 -12.48 -8.53 47.87
N ALA A 11 -12.71 -7.68 46.87
CA ALA A 11 -13.22 -8.13 45.60
C ALA A 11 -12.18 -9.06 44.95
N ASN A 12 -12.41 -10.37 45.08
CA ASN A 12 -11.76 -11.37 44.24
C ASN A 12 -12.23 -11.12 42.80
N ALA A 13 -11.44 -10.39 42.03
CA ALA A 13 -11.52 -10.40 40.57
C ALA A 13 -10.99 -11.74 40.07
N SER A 14 -11.76 -12.81 40.27
CA SER A 14 -11.46 -14.14 39.76
C SER A 14 -11.67 -14.17 38.24
N GLY A 15 -10.56 -14.07 37.50
CA GLY A 15 -10.21 -15.07 36.47
C GLY A 15 -11.21 -15.44 35.38
N GLY A 16 -12.01 -14.49 34.86
CA GLY A 16 -13.00 -14.78 33.80
C GLY A 16 -12.51 -14.62 32.35
N GLY A 17 -11.33 -14.02 32.12
CA GLY A 17 -10.97 -13.53 30.77
C GLY A 17 -10.50 -14.57 29.75
N ALA A 18 -9.99 -15.74 30.16
CA ALA A 18 -9.33 -16.70 29.25
C ALA A 18 -9.90 -18.12 29.27
N ASP A 19 -11.00 -18.37 29.98
CA ASP A 19 -11.55 -19.72 30.11
C ASP A 19 -12.25 -20.21 28.84
N TRP A 20 -12.64 -19.28 27.94
CA TRP A 20 -13.19 -19.63 26.62
C TRP A 20 -12.15 -20.20 25.66
N LEU A 21 -10.90 -19.73 25.75
CA LEU A 21 -9.82 -20.19 24.86
C LEU A 21 -9.47 -21.67 25.10
N ARG A 22 -9.65 -22.15 26.34
CA ARG A 22 -9.48 -23.56 26.72
C ARG A 22 -10.53 -24.48 26.12
N LYS A 23 -11.70 -23.93 25.77
CA LYS A 23 -12.82 -24.69 25.18
C LYS A 23 -12.70 -24.83 23.67
N LEU A 24 -11.75 -24.11 23.05
CA LEU A 24 -11.49 -24.24 21.61
C LEU A 24 -10.69 -25.52 21.31
N PRO A 25 -10.97 -26.20 20.20
CA PRO A 25 -10.08 -27.21 19.63
C PRO A 25 -8.67 -26.65 19.42
N GLU A 26 -7.65 -27.51 19.55
CA GLU A 26 -6.24 -27.14 19.46
C GLU A 26 -5.90 -26.38 18.17
N ALA A 27 -6.47 -26.78 17.03
CA ALA A 27 -6.31 -26.09 15.75
C ALA A 27 -6.81 -24.63 15.77
N LEU A 28 -7.92 -24.36 16.46
CA LEU A 28 -8.44 -22.98 16.60
C LEU A 28 -7.62 -22.18 17.61
N GLN A 29 -7.07 -22.82 18.63
CA GLN A 29 -6.13 -22.16 19.56
C GLN A 29 -4.88 -21.68 18.81
N TRP A 30 -4.30 -22.53 17.95
CA TRP A 30 -3.15 -22.14 17.13
C TRP A 30 -3.48 -21.03 16.15
N HIS A 31 -4.65 -21.09 15.51
CA HIS A 31 -5.09 -20.03 14.61
C HIS A 31 -5.23 -18.69 15.33
N VAL A 32 -5.82 -18.67 16.55
CA VAL A 32 -5.90 -17.45 17.35
C VAL A 32 -4.50 -16.95 17.73
N LEU A 33 -3.63 -17.84 18.19
CA LEU A 33 -2.27 -17.50 18.61
C LEU A 33 -1.40 -16.93 17.49
N LEU A 34 -1.52 -17.47 16.28
CA LEU A 34 -0.78 -17.04 15.09
C LEU A 34 -1.14 -15.60 14.67
N ASN A 35 -2.34 -15.15 15.03
CA ASN A 35 -2.83 -13.81 14.76
C ASN A 35 -2.47 -12.78 15.84
N LEU A 36 -1.81 -13.19 16.93
CA LEU A 36 -1.35 -12.30 18.00
C LEU A 36 0.14 -11.97 17.88
N PRO A 37 0.58 -10.77 18.30
CA PRO A 37 2.00 -10.48 18.46
C PRO A 37 2.68 -11.47 19.41
N THR A 38 3.92 -11.88 19.11
CA THR A 38 4.65 -12.87 19.93
C THR A 38 4.76 -12.43 21.39
N LYS A 39 4.92 -11.12 21.63
CA LYS A 39 4.95 -10.53 22.97
C LYS A 39 3.72 -10.87 23.79
N ASP A 40 2.54 -10.84 23.20
CA ASP A 40 1.29 -11.11 23.90
C ASP A 40 1.09 -12.60 24.12
N VAL A 41 1.52 -13.44 23.17
CA VAL A 41 1.56 -14.90 23.32
C VAL A 41 2.50 -15.30 24.46
N VAL A 42 3.68 -14.68 24.56
CA VAL A 42 4.66 -14.92 25.63
C VAL A 42 4.12 -14.40 26.97
N LYS A 43 3.49 -13.23 27.04
CA LYS A 43 2.83 -12.76 28.28
C LYS A 43 1.75 -13.73 28.75
N ALA A 44 0.91 -14.22 27.84
CA ALA A 44 -0.10 -15.22 28.15
C ALA A 44 0.55 -16.51 28.69
N SER A 45 1.73 -16.89 28.19
CA SER A 45 2.48 -18.06 28.69
C SER A 45 2.94 -17.94 30.15
N VAL A 46 3.13 -16.72 30.67
CA VAL A 46 3.48 -16.46 32.07
C VAL A 46 2.23 -16.52 32.96
N ILE A 47 1.11 -16.01 32.46
CA ILE A 47 -0.17 -15.97 33.19
C ILE A 47 -0.79 -17.38 33.27
N TYR A 48 -0.57 -18.21 32.24
CA TYR A 48 -1.14 -19.54 32.15
C TYR A 48 -0.03 -20.60 32.13
N SER A 49 0.13 -21.31 33.25
CA SER A 49 1.19 -22.33 33.42
C SER A 49 1.20 -23.44 32.36
N LYS A 50 0.03 -23.83 31.83
CA LYS A 50 -0.09 -24.78 30.71
C LYS A 50 0.46 -24.23 29.38
N TRP A 51 0.58 -22.91 29.26
CA TRP A 51 0.98 -22.21 28.04
C TRP A 51 2.46 -21.81 28.04
N ARG A 52 3.15 -22.03 29.17
CA ARG A 52 4.56 -21.67 29.39
C ARG A 52 5.51 -22.10 28.27
N HIS A 53 5.18 -23.19 27.58
CA HIS A 53 5.96 -23.72 26.46
C HIS A 53 5.23 -23.65 25.10
N LEU A 54 3.92 -23.37 25.09
CA LEU A 54 3.11 -23.39 23.85
C LEU A 54 3.56 -22.36 22.82
N TRP A 55 4.02 -21.18 23.28
CA TRP A 55 4.51 -20.14 22.39
C TRP A 55 5.67 -20.60 21.50
N ARG A 56 6.45 -21.61 21.93
CA ARG A 56 7.56 -22.19 21.15
C ARG A 56 7.12 -23.07 19.98
N TYR A 57 5.87 -23.52 20.02
CA TYR A 57 5.28 -24.42 19.02
C TYR A 57 4.29 -23.70 18.11
N VAL A 58 3.99 -22.42 18.38
CA VAL A 58 3.20 -21.60 17.46
C VAL A 58 4.00 -21.49 16.16
N PRO A 59 3.43 -21.86 15.00
CA PRO A 59 4.12 -21.85 13.72
C PRO A 59 4.23 -20.42 13.18
N GLY A 60 4.50 -19.43 14.02
CA GLY A 60 4.76 -18.09 13.56
C GLY A 60 5.45 -17.20 14.57
N LEU A 61 6.13 -16.20 14.01
CA LEU A 61 6.84 -15.17 14.72
C LEU A 61 6.32 -13.81 14.24
N ASP A 62 5.92 -12.96 15.16
CA ASP A 62 5.57 -11.55 14.94
C ASP A 62 6.27 -10.72 16.01
N LEU A 63 7.37 -10.07 15.62
CA LEU A 63 8.21 -9.26 16.50
C LEU A 63 8.31 -7.84 16.01
N ASP A 64 8.12 -6.92 16.96
CA ASP A 64 8.45 -5.51 16.82
C ASP A 64 9.67 -5.24 17.70
N CYS A 65 10.80 -4.88 17.10
CA CYS A 65 12.06 -4.72 17.82
C CYS A 65 12.03 -3.55 18.81
N ARG A 66 11.08 -2.62 18.66
CA ARG A 66 10.82 -1.54 19.64
C ARG A 66 10.36 -2.07 21.00
N ASP A 67 9.96 -3.34 21.07
CA ASP A 67 9.66 -4.02 22.33
C ASP A 67 10.92 -4.44 23.11
N PHE A 68 12.10 -4.33 22.50
CA PHE A 68 13.38 -4.72 23.07
C PHE A 68 14.24 -3.49 23.32
N LYS A 69 15.10 -3.57 24.34
CA LYS A 69 16.02 -2.47 24.70
C LYS A 69 17.36 -2.53 24.00
N GLU A 70 17.72 -3.70 23.49
CA GLU A 70 19.06 -3.99 22.98
C GLU A 70 18.94 -4.90 21.75
N TYR A 71 19.59 -4.51 20.65
CA TYR A 71 19.64 -5.27 19.40
C TYR A 71 20.09 -6.73 19.60
N ASN A 72 21.15 -6.94 20.37
CA ASN A 72 21.70 -8.26 20.67
C ASN A 72 20.70 -9.20 21.35
N VAL A 73 19.74 -8.67 22.11
CA VAL A 73 18.68 -9.48 22.73
C VAL A 73 17.69 -9.95 21.67
N VAL A 74 17.37 -9.11 20.68
CA VAL A 74 16.52 -9.46 19.54
C VAL A 74 17.17 -10.57 18.73
N VAL A 75 18.43 -10.41 18.35
CA VAL A 75 19.20 -11.41 17.57
C VAL A 75 19.17 -12.76 18.28
N LYS A 76 19.54 -12.79 19.57
CA LYS A 76 19.54 -14.02 20.38
C LYS A 76 18.15 -14.63 20.50
N PHE A 77 17.10 -13.81 20.59
CA PHE A 77 15.74 -14.29 20.65
C PHE A 77 15.31 -14.97 19.34
N ILE A 78 15.55 -14.31 18.20
CA ILE A 78 15.23 -14.86 16.86
C ILE A 78 16.01 -16.15 16.63
N ASP A 79 17.32 -16.17 16.90
CA ASP A 79 18.15 -17.37 16.79
C ASP A 79 17.63 -18.51 17.63
N ARG A 80 17.25 -18.22 18.87
CA ARG A 80 16.69 -19.23 19.77
C ARG A 80 15.35 -19.74 19.26
N PHE A 81 14.47 -18.86 18.78
CA PHE A 81 13.20 -19.25 18.17
C PHE A 81 13.41 -20.14 16.94
N LEU A 82 14.30 -19.74 16.03
CA LEU A 82 14.66 -20.49 14.82
C LEU A 82 15.51 -21.74 15.10
N SER A 83 15.96 -21.97 16.34
CA SER A 83 16.49 -23.27 16.77
C SER A 83 15.41 -24.18 17.34
N PHE A 84 14.29 -23.63 17.83
CA PHE A 84 13.15 -24.43 18.24
C PHE A 84 12.39 -24.96 17.04
N ASN A 85 12.00 -26.23 17.13
CA ASN A 85 11.11 -26.89 16.18
C ASN A 85 11.58 -26.74 14.71
N SER A 86 12.88 -26.95 14.47
CA SER A 86 13.55 -26.73 13.18
C SER A 86 13.04 -27.55 12.01
N GLU A 87 12.30 -28.61 12.31
CA GLU A 87 11.73 -29.52 11.32
C GLU A 87 10.28 -29.16 10.96
N SER A 88 9.63 -28.29 11.74
CA SER A 88 8.25 -27.90 11.47
C SER A 88 8.16 -26.74 10.49
N SER A 89 7.10 -26.76 9.67
CA SER A 89 6.77 -25.66 8.79
C SER A 89 6.44 -24.40 9.57
N LEU A 90 6.98 -23.26 9.12
CA LEU A 90 6.64 -21.96 9.66
C LEU A 90 5.52 -21.36 8.81
N GLU A 91 4.43 -20.91 9.40
CA GLU A 91 3.31 -20.32 8.67
C GLU A 91 3.55 -18.82 8.44
N LYS A 92 3.97 -18.09 9.47
CA LYS A 92 4.13 -16.63 9.44
C LYS A 92 5.45 -16.21 10.07
N PHE A 93 6.23 -15.38 9.39
CA PHE A 93 7.42 -14.76 9.96
C PHE A 93 7.38 -13.27 9.68
N LYS A 94 7.38 -12.50 10.77
CA LYS A 94 7.27 -11.05 10.73
C LYS A 94 8.22 -10.42 11.72
N ILE A 95 9.08 -9.55 11.19
CA ILE A 95 10.08 -8.81 11.97
C ILE A 95 10.08 -7.36 11.53
N ARG A 96 10.05 -6.44 12.50
CA ARG A 96 10.14 -5.00 12.26
C ARG A 96 11.20 -4.37 13.14
N TYR A 97 12.21 -3.80 12.51
CA TYR A 97 13.28 -3.05 13.14
C TYR A 97 13.29 -1.64 12.57
N ASP A 98 13.35 -0.65 13.46
CA ASP A 98 13.39 0.77 13.13
C ASP A 98 14.76 1.31 13.54
N SER A 99 15.64 1.50 12.55
CA SER A 99 17.03 1.92 12.75
C SER A 99 17.17 3.34 13.27
N VAL A 100 16.11 4.14 13.29
CA VAL A 100 16.15 5.54 13.77
C VAL A 100 16.36 5.61 15.30
N LEU A 101 16.14 4.51 16.02
CA LEU A 101 16.22 4.48 17.48
C LEU A 101 17.63 4.23 18.04
N ASP A 102 18.58 3.82 17.20
CA ASP A 102 19.94 3.45 17.63
C ASP A 102 20.99 4.35 16.97
N ALA A 103 20.98 5.64 17.30
CA ALA A 103 22.04 6.59 16.89
C ALA A 103 23.40 6.34 17.60
N ASP A 104 23.41 5.45 18.59
CA ASP A 104 24.58 5.10 19.41
C ASP A 104 25.12 3.69 19.14
N ASP A 105 24.55 2.93 18.19
CA ASP A 105 25.01 1.56 17.89
C ASP A 105 26.10 1.58 16.80
N ASP A 106 27.34 1.25 17.20
CA ASP A 106 28.49 0.94 16.35
C ASP A 106 28.30 -0.39 15.57
N GLY A 107 27.05 -0.81 15.33
CA GLY A 107 26.70 -2.02 14.61
C GLY A 107 27.16 -1.92 13.16
N ASP A 108 28.12 -2.75 12.76
CA ASP A 108 28.55 -2.87 11.36
C ASP A 108 27.37 -3.35 10.50
N GLU A 109 26.94 -2.56 9.51
CA GLU A 109 25.91 -2.90 8.51
C GLU A 109 26.10 -4.30 7.91
N GLN A 110 27.34 -4.78 7.85
CA GLN A 110 27.70 -6.11 7.38
C GLN A 110 27.18 -7.23 8.28
N THR A 111 27.15 -7.02 9.60
CA THR A 111 26.70 -8.01 10.59
C THR A 111 25.17 -8.15 10.58
N ASP A 112 24.45 -7.04 10.38
CA ASP A 112 22.99 -7.03 10.25
C ASP A 112 22.52 -7.77 9.00
N ASN A 113 23.19 -7.49 7.87
CA ASN A 113 22.97 -8.22 6.62
C ASN A 113 23.15 -9.73 6.79
N ALA A 114 24.20 -10.15 7.51
CA ALA A 114 24.48 -11.57 7.76
C ALA A 114 23.40 -12.24 8.64
N ASN A 115 22.94 -11.55 9.68
CA ASN A 115 21.89 -12.04 10.58
C ASN A 115 20.56 -12.23 9.85
N VAL A 116 20.09 -11.19 9.16
CA VAL A 116 18.84 -11.26 8.41
C VAL A 116 18.93 -12.32 7.32
N THR A 117 20.02 -12.35 6.55
CA THR A 117 20.25 -13.39 5.53
C THR A 117 20.14 -14.79 6.11
N ARG A 118 20.77 -15.05 7.26
CA ARG A 118 20.69 -16.35 7.96
C ARG A 118 19.25 -16.67 8.38
N TRP A 119 18.50 -15.70 8.93
CA TRP A 119 17.12 -15.90 9.35
C TRP A 119 16.20 -16.18 8.16
N ILE A 120 16.29 -15.40 7.09
CA ILE A 120 15.48 -15.59 5.89
C ILE A 120 15.75 -16.97 5.26
N ASN A 121 17.01 -17.38 5.14
CA ASN A 121 17.36 -18.72 4.67
C ASN A 121 16.73 -19.82 5.55
N ALA A 122 16.74 -19.65 6.87
CA ALA A 122 16.17 -20.62 7.80
C ALA A 122 14.65 -20.72 7.69
N VAL A 123 13.92 -19.61 7.52
CA VAL A 123 12.46 -19.63 7.38
C VAL A 123 12.01 -20.12 6.01
N VAL A 124 12.76 -19.80 4.94
CA VAL A 124 12.53 -20.36 3.60
C VAL A 124 12.67 -21.88 3.62
N LYS A 125 13.72 -22.40 4.28
CA LYS A 125 13.90 -23.86 4.47
C LYS A 125 12.75 -24.52 5.25
N ARG A 126 12.02 -23.75 6.07
CA ARG A 126 10.83 -24.20 6.81
C ARG A 126 9.53 -23.94 6.04
N HIS A 127 9.58 -23.72 4.72
CA HIS A 127 8.41 -23.52 3.87
C HIS A 127 7.46 -22.43 4.36
N VAL A 128 8.03 -21.25 4.67
CA VAL A 128 7.26 -20.09 5.12
C VAL A 128 6.18 -19.69 4.11
N LYS A 129 4.96 -19.39 4.61
CA LYS A 129 3.83 -18.93 3.78
C LYS A 129 3.67 -17.42 3.77
N GLN A 130 3.90 -16.76 4.90
CA GLN A 130 3.80 -15.30 5.02
C GLN A 130 5.10 -14.75 5.57
N LEU A 131 5.73 -13.86 4.82
CA LEU A 131 6.95 -13.17 5.20
C LEU A 131 6.72 -11.66 5.20
N ASP A 132 7.00 -10.99 6.32
CA ASP A 132 6.89 -9.54 6.48
C ASP A 132 8.15 -9.01 7.19
N VAL A 133 9.05 -8.41 6.43
CA VAL A 133 10.38 -8.02 6.91
C VAL A 133 10.60 -6.54 6.68
N ALA A 134 10.78 -5.79 7.76
CA ALA A 134 11.27 -4.42 7.76
C ALA A 134 12.51 -4.39 8.66
N TRP A 135 13.70 -4.28 8.07
CA TRP A 135 14.96 -4.33 8.83
C TRP A 135 16.01 -3.33 8.33
N GLY A 136 15.58 -2.26 7.67
CA GLY A 136 16.49 -1.33 6.98
C GLY A 136 17.07 -1.91 5.69
N GLU A 137 18.08 -1.23 5.14
CA GLU A 137 18.69 -1.42 3.79
C GLU A 137 19.46 -2.75 3.60
N VAL A 138 18.87 -3.84 4.02
CA VAL A 138 19.44 -5.19 3.96
C VAL A 138 19.24 -5.80 2.58
N VAL A 139 20.28 -6.49 2.08
CA VAL A 139 20.18 -7.27 0.85
C VAL A 139 19.47 -8.59 1.13
N MET A 140 18.32 -8.80 0.48
CA MET A 140 17.55 -10.03 0.67
C MET A 140 18.20 -11.22 -0.06
N PRO A 141 18.29 -12.40 0.56
CA PRO A 141 18.99 -13.53 -0.04
C PRO A 141 18.24 -14.11 -1.25
N PRO A 142 18.97 -14.64 -2.27
CA PRO A 142 18.36 -15.23 -3.47
C PRO A 142 17.38 -16.37 -3.18
N SER A 143 17.58 -17.12 -2.10
CA SER A 143 16.71 -18.22 -1.67
C SER A 143 15.25 -17.79 -1.45
N LEU A 144 15.03 -16.54 -1.03
CA LEU A 144 13.70 -15.98 -0.83
C LEU A 144 12.88 -16.01 -2.11
N TYR A 145 13.51 -15.69 -3.24
CA TYR A 145 12.87 -15.53 -4.55
C TYR A 145 12.66 -16.86 -5.29
N MET A 146 13.00 -17.98 -4.65
CA MET A 146 12.77 -19.34 -5.13
C MET A 146 11.84 -20.12 -4.19
N CYS A 147 11.20 -19.44 -3.23
CA CYS A 147 10.37 -20.06 -2.21
C CYS A 147 8.97 -20.40 -2.75
N GLU A 148 8.73 -21.68 -3.05
CA GLU A 148 7.47 -22.17 -3.63
C GLU A 148 6.27 -22.10 -2.68
N SER A 149 6.51 -22.14 -1.37
CA SER A 149 5.46 -22.11 -0.34
C SER A 149 4.94 -20.70 -0.03
N LEU A 150 5.64 -19.66 -0.49
CA LEU A 150 5.37 -18.29 -0.12
C LEU A 150 4.09 -17.79 -0.78
N VAL A 151 3.15 -17.31 0.02
CA VAL A 151 1.84 -16.78 -0.41
C VAL A 151 1.77 -15.27 -0.26
N SER A 152 2.39 -14.72 0.78
CA SER A 152 2.49 -13.28 1.00
C SER A 152 3.92 -12.88 1.29
N LEU A 153 4.45 -11.96 0.50
CA LEU A 153 5.78 -11.37 0.66
C LEU A 153 5.62 -9.87 0.88
N LYS A 154 6.07 -9.39 2.05
CA LYS A 154 6.13 -7.97 2.38
C LYS A 154 7.55 -7.60 2.77
N LEU A 155 8.13 -6.65 2.07
CA LEU A 155 9.47 -6.15 2.29
C LEU A 155 9.40 -4.64 2.47
N SER A 156 10.02 -4.13 3.53
CA SER A 156 10.18 -2.70 3.77
C SER A 156 11.65 -2.34 3.91
N ASP A 157 12.04 -1.25 3.24
CA ASP A 157 13.39 -0.69 3.25
C ASP A 157 14.47 -1.65 2.76
N ALA A 158 14.15 -2.65 1.92
CA ALA A 158 15.07 -3.70 1.51
C ALA A 158 15.81 -3.42 0.18
N ASN A 159 16.92 -4.13 -0.04
CA ASN A 159 17.65 -4.13 -1.30
C ASN A 159 17.43 -5.45 -2.05
N LEU A 160 16.92 -5.36 -3.27
CA LEU A 160 16.71 -6.52 -4.15
C LEU A 160 17.91 -6.68 -5.10
N PRO A 161 18.71 -7.75 -4.95
CA PRO A 161 19.89 -7.96 -5.79
C PRO A 161 19.50 -8.30 -7.24
N ASN A 162 20.48 -8.26 -8.14
CA ASN A 162 20.26 -8.71 -9.51
C ASN A 162 20.12 -10.25 -9.54
N LEU A 163 18.91 -10.74 -9.78
CA LEU A 163 18.60 -12.17 -9.79
C LEU A 163 18.58 -12.70 -11.23
N GLU A 164 19.20 -13.85 -11.48
CA GLU A 164 19.15 -14.51 -12.79
C GLU A 164 17.77 -15.12 -13.07
N SER A 165 17.13 -15.68 -12.04
CA SER A 165 15.79 -16.27 -12.11
C SER A 165 15.01 -16.01 -10.82
N VAL A 166 13.69 -15.92 -10.96
CA VAL A 166 12.74 -15.79 -9.85
C VAL A 166 11.59 -16.77 -10.10
N SER A 167 11.23 -17.53 -9.08
CA SER A 167 10.08 -18.45 -9.12
C SER A 167 9.35 -18.39 -7.80
N LEU A 168 8.22 -17.70 -7.80
CA LEU A 168 7.35 -17.48 -6.65
C LEU A 168 5.92 -17.93 -7.01
N PRO A 169 5.70 -19.23 -7.29
CA PRO A 169 4.48 -19.72 -7.92
C PRO A 169 3.22 -19.57 -7.08
N SER A 170 3.35 -19.42 -5.76
CA SER A 170 2.22 -19.33 -4.82
C SER A 170 1.94 -17.90 -4.34
N VAL A 171 2.76 -16.91 -4.71
CA VAL A 171 2.64 -15.55 -4.18
C VAL A 171 1.41 -14.87 -4.76
N LYS A 172 0.49 -14.51 -3.86
CA LYS A 172 -0.74 -13.76 -4.15
C LYS A 172 -0.63 -12.30 -3.76
N VAL A 173 0.14 -11.99 -2.72
CA VAL A 173 0.28 -10.64 -2.17
C VAL A 173 1.76 -10.28 -2.14
N LEU A 174 2.12 -9.23 -2.88
CA LEU A 174 3.46 -8.66 -2.91
C LEU A 174 3.39 -7.20 -2.47
N ASP A 175 4.09 -6.87 -1.39
CA ASP A 175 4.09 -5.55 -0.75
C ASP A 175 5.53 -5.06 -0.63
N LEU A 176 5.91 -4.08 -1.44
CA LEU A 176 7.27 -3.59 -1.57
C LEU A 176 7.29 -2.11 -1.18
N VAL A 177 7.75 -1.83 0.03
CA VAL A 177 7.78 -0.49 0.59
C VAL A 177 9.23 0.00 0.65
N LEU A 178 9.56 1.08 -0.05
CA LEU A 178 10.90 1.67 -0.06
C LEU A 178 12.01 0.68 -0.47
N VAL A 179 11.67 -0.33 -1.28
CA VAL A 179 12.62 -1.32 -1.80
C VAL A 179 13.42 -0.71 -2.95
N LYS A 180 14.75 -0.91 -2.95
CA LYS A 180 15.63 -0.54 -4.07
C LYS A 180 15.93 -1.76 -4.93
N PHE A 181 15.97 -1.58 -6.24
CA PHE A 181 16.24 -2.66 -7.18
C PHE A 181 17.62 -2.47 -7.82
N ALA A 182 18.33 -3.57 -8.05
CA ALA A 182 19.63 -3.52 -8.70
C ALA A 182 19.59 -2.95 -10.13
N ASN A 183 18.48 -3.15 -10.85
CA ASN A 183 18.21 -2.65 -12.20
C ASN A 183 16.73 -2.83 -12.60
N ASP A 184 16.34 -2.27 -13.75
CA ASP A 184 14.98 -2.36 -14.31
C ASP A 184 14.52 -3.83 -14.49
N LEU A 185 15.43 -4.73 -14.91
CA LEU A 185 15.12 -6.15 -15.14
C LEU A 185 14.83 -6.91 -13.85
N ALA A 186 15.38 -6.49 -12.72
CA ALA A 186 15.20 -7.17 -11.44
C ALA A 186 13.74 -7.09 -10.97
N PHE A 187 13.10 -5.93 -11.14
CA PHE A 187 11.67 -5.77 -10.88
C PHE A 187 10.82 -6.60 -11.85
N GLU A 188 11.11 -6.53 -13.15
CA GLU A 188 10.36 -7.29 -14.17
C GLU A 188 10.44 -8.81 -13.94
N ARG A 189 11.62 -9.31 -13.56
CA ARG A 189 11.83 -10.72 -13.18
C ARG A 189 11.05 -11.09 -11.93
N LEU A 190 11.00 -10.20 -10.93
CA LEU A 190 10.23 -10.45 -9.71
C LEU A 190 8.73 -10.62 -10.02
N ILE A 191 8.16 -9.71 -10.81
CA ILE A 191 6.73 -9.75 -11.17
C ILE A 191 6.43 -10.96 -12.05
N SER A 192 7.26 -11.24 -13.07
CA SER A 192 7.05 -12.39 -13.97
C SER A 192 7.20 -13.75 -13.28
N GLY A 193 8.00 -13.83 -12.21
CA GLY A 193 8.11 -15.02 -11.36
C GLY A 193 6.89 -15.28 -10.47
N CYS A 194 5.97 -14.31 -10.31
CA CYS A 194 4.77 -14.43 -9.49
C CYS A 194 3.52 -14.75 -10.34
N PHE A 195 3.27 -16.04 -10.60
CA PHE A 195 2.23 -16.45 -11.56
C PHE A 195 0.78 -16.20 -11.09
N VAL A 196 0.53 -16.22 -9.78
CA VAL A 196 -0.82 -16.10 -9.17
C VAL A 196 -1.01 -14.80 -8.39
N LEU A 197 -0.23 -13.76 -8.71
CA LEU A 197 -0.24 -12.47 -8.02
C LEU A 197 -1.62 -11.80 -8.14
N GLU A 198 -2.29 -11.57 -6.99
CA GLU A 198 -3.61 -10.93 -6.91
C GLU A 198 -3.49 -9.46 -6.48
N SER A 199 -2.53 -9.14 -5.61
CA SER A 199 -2.32 -7.79 -5.05
C SER A 199 -0.86 -7.38 -5.09
N LEU A 200 -0.57 -6.23 -5.69
CA LEU A 200 0.75 -5.61 -5.72
C LEU A 200 0.70 -4.22 -5.09
N VAL A 201 1.53 -4.00 -4.08
CA VAL A 201 1.72 -2.69 -3.43
C VAL A 201 3.17 -2.28 -3.62
N LEU A 202 3.40 -1.08 -4.13
CA LEU A 202 4.73 -0.54 -4.40
C LEU A 202 4.83 0.90 -3.91
N TYR A 203 5.69 1.14 -2.91
CA TYR A 203 6.07 2.49 -2.48
C TYR A 203 7.53 2.71 -2.88
N ARG A 204 7.77 3.69 -3.75
CA ARG A 204 9.07 3.89 -4.36
C ARG A 204 10.07 4.46 -3.36
N SER A 205 11.27 3.89 -3.32
CA SER A 205 12.39 4.48 -2.58
C SER A 205 12.89 5.75 -3.28
N PRO A 206 13.14 6.87 -2.57
CA PRO A 206 13.66 8.10 -3.16
C PRO A 206 15.00 7.96 -3.89
N ASN A 207 15.81 6.98 -3.48
CA ASN A 207 17.17 6.77 -3.96
C ASN A 207 17.27 5.59 -4.95
N ASP A 208 16.15 5.13 -5.50
CA ASP A 208 16.13 4.03 -6.46
C ASP A 208 16.43 4.53 -7.88
N ASN A 209 17.31 3.82 -8.59
CA ASN A 209 17.83 4.22 -9.90
C ASN A 209 17.05 3.61 -11.08
N VAL A 210 15.99 2.85 -10.81
CA VAL A 210 15.15 2.24 -11.83
C VAL A 210 14.48 3.30 -12.70
N LYS A 211 14.57 3.13 -14.02
CA LYS A 211 13.97 4.02 -15.02
C LYS A 211 12.66 3.48 -15.58
N VAL A 212 12.48 2.17 -15.55
CA VAL A 212 11.27 1.53 -16.07
C VAL A 212 10.74 0.53 -15.05
N LEU A 213 9.52 0.78 -14.57
CA LEU A 213 8.75 -0.18 -13.77
C LEU A 213 7.69 -0.81 -14.67
N HIS A 214 7.99 -2.00 -15.19
CA HIS A 214 7.05 -2.76 -16.01
C HIS A 214 6.32 -3.82 -15.17
N VAL A 215 5.02 -3.62 -14.96
CA VAL A 215 4.12 -4.56 -14.29
C VAL A 215 3.36 -5.33 -15.36
N SER A 216 3.77 -6.57 -15.62
CA SER A 216 3.07 -7.49 -16.52
C SER A 216 2.57 -8.70 -15.75
N SER A 217 1.25 -8.76 -15.52
CA SER A 217 0.64 -9.88 -14.79
C SER A 217 -0.77 -10.15 -15.28
N LYS A 218 -1.06 -11.43 -15.58
CA LYS A 218 -2.39 -11.86 -16.03
C LYS A 218 -3.34 -12.22 -14.89
N SER A 219 -2.84 -12.28 -13.65
CA SER A 219 -3.61 -12.62 -12.44
C SER A 219 -3.91 -11.41 -11.53
N LEU A 220 -3.24 -10.27 -11.75
CA LEU A 220 -3.32 -9.10 -10.87
C LEU A 220 -4.72 -8.48 -10.84
N LEU A 221 -5.25 -8.27 -9.63
CA LEU A 221 -6.57 -7.70 -9.36
C LEU A 221 -6.48 -6.31 -8.72
N SER A 222 -5.48 -6.07 -7.87
CA SER A 222 -5.25 -4.77 -7.21
C SER A 222 -3.80 -4.32 -7.38
N PHE A 223 -3.62 -3.06 -7.80
CA PHE A 223 -2.32 -2.42 -7.91
C PHE A 223 -2.34 -1.09 -7.18
N VAL A 224 -1.44 -0.94 -6.20
CA VAL A 224 -1.20 0.29 -5.46
C VAL A 224 0.22 0.74 -5.75
N TYR A 225 0.36 1.95 -6.27
CA TYR A 225 1.63 2.59 -6.53
C TYR A 225 1.68 3.92 -5.81
N ASN A 226 2.73 4.12 -5.00
CA ASN A 226 3.05 5.38 -4.38
C ASN A 226 4.47 5.80 -4.79
N GLY A 227 4.58 6.95 -5.44
CA GLY A 227 5.83 7.55 -5.86
C GLY A 227 6.68 8.06 -4.71
N SER A 228 7.89 8.50 -5.04
CA SER A 228 8.75 9.19 -4.08
C SER A 228 8.23 10.61 -3.84
N THR A 229 8.36 11.10 -2.61
CA THR A 229 8.08 12.50 -2.25
C THR A 229 9.32 13.40 -2.39
N LYS A 230 10.50 12.83 -2.62
CA LYS A 230 11.77 13.55 -2.79
C LYS A 230 12.31 13.32 -4.21
N LYS A 231 12.81 14.38 -4.84
CA LYS A 231 13.53 14.28 -6.12
C LYS A 231 14.73 13.35 -5.95
N GLY A 232 14.67 12.22 -6.65
CA GLY A 232 15.81 11.33 -6.84
C GLY A 232 16.72 11.84 -7.97
N PRO A 233 17.81 11.13 -8.27
CA PRO A 233 18.76 11.53 -9.32
C PRO A 233 18.21 11.44 -10.75
N LEU A 234 17.02 10.85 -10.96
CA LEU A 234 16.45 10.55 -12.28
C LEU A 234 14.97 10.96 -12.35
N ASP A 235 14.69 11.99 -13.15
CA ASP A 235 13.35 12.56 -13.39
C ASP A 235 12.57 11.87 -14.55
N ASP A 236 13.10 10.76 -15.11
CA ASP A 236 12.58 10.11 -16.33
C ASP A 236 11.92 8.73 -16.06
N LEU A 237 11.30 8.51 -14.88
CA LEU A 237 10.67 7.21 -14.59
C LEU A 237 9.43 6.98 -15.47
N VAL A 238 9.36 5.79 -16.07
CA VAL A 238 8.16 5.30 -16.76
C VAL A 238 7.58 4.10 -16.00
N VAL A 239 6.30 4.19 -15.64
CA VAL A 239 5.53 3.08 -15.06
C VAL A 239 4.60 2.53 -16.13
N SER A 240 4.76 1.26 -16.48
CA SER A 240 3.96 0.57 -17.50
C SER A 240 3.24 -0.62 -16.89
N VAL A 241 1.91 -0.66 -17.00
CA VAL A 241 1.06 -1.70 -16.41
C VAL A 241 0.28 -2.42 -17.52
N ASP A 242 0.53 -3.72 -17.70
CA ASP A 242 -0.28 -4.66 -18.48
C ASP A 242 -0.89 -5.71 -17.56
N ALA A 243 -2.10 -5.41 -17.07
CA ALA A 243 -2.85 -6.26 -16.17
C ALA A 243 -4.33 -6.32 -16.60
N PRO A 244 -4.73 -7.28 -17.47
CA PRO A 244 -6.07 -7.29 -18.08
C PRO A 244 -7.20 -7.57 -17.08
N ARG A 245 -6.90 -8.15 -15.91
CA ARG A 245 -7.86 -8.46 -14.84
C ARG A 245 -7.85 -7.44 -13.71
N LEU A 246 -7.17 -6.31 -13.88
CA LEU A 246 -7.05 -5.31 -12.84
C LEU A 246 -8.42 -4.68 -12.53
N GLU A 247 -8.89 -4.85 -11.30
CA GLU A 247 -10.17 -4.34 -10.79
C GLU A 247 -9.98 -3.07 -9.95
N ASP A 248 -8.83 -2.95 -9.29
CA ASP A 248 -8.49 -1.83 -8.42
C ASP A 248 -7.12 -1.23 -8.76
N LEU A 249 -7.11 0.08 -9.02
CA LEU A 249 -5.90 0.83 -9.34
C LEU A 249 -5.79 2.04 -8.41
N GLN A 250 -4.68 2.15 -7.70
CA GLN A 250 -4.35 3.33 -6.91
C GLN A 250 -2.98 3.85 -7.36
N LEU A 251 -2.93 5.10 -7.82
CA LEU A 251 -1.72 5.76 -8.27
C LEU A 251 -1.57 7.08 -7.51
N SER A 252 -0.59 7.16 -6.64
CA SER A 252 -0.20 8.38 -5.93
C SER A 252 1.21 8.74 -6.35
N ASP A 253 1.42 9.81 -7.10
CA ASP A 253 2.77 10.22 -7.49
C ASP A 253 2.83 11.70 -7.90
N HIS A 254 3.94 12.35 -7.58
CA HIS A 254 4.20 13.75 -7.91
C HIS A 254 5.49 13.95 -8.70
N LEU A 255 6.20 12.86 -9.05
CA LEU A 255 7.55 12.84 -9.64
C LEU A 255 7.68 11.98 -10.91
N THR A 256 6.87 10.94 -11.10
CA THR A 256 6.96 10.05 -12.26
C THR A 256 6.65 10.75 -13.59
N GLU A 257 7.49 10.54 -14.62
CA GLU A 257 7.37 11.19 -15.93
C GLU A 257 6.12 10.71 -16.68
N SER A 258 5.86 9.40 -16.66
CA SER A 258 4.82 8.79 -17.48
C SER A 258 4.23 7.53 -16.85
N PHE A 259 2.89 7.44 -16.91
CA PHE A 259 2.11 6.24 -16.61
C PHE A 259 1.47 5.71 -17.89
N VAL A 260 1.76 4.46 -18.21
CA VAL A 260 1.19 3.74 -19.34
C VAL A 260 0.41 2.55 -18.81
N VAL A 261 -0.89 2.73 -18.60
CA VAL A 261 -1.78 1.64 -18.19
C VAL A 261 -2.46 1.08 -19.44
N SER A 262 -2.13 -0.16 -19.77
CA SER A 262 -2.71 -0.90 -20.89
C SER A 262 -3.91 -1.70 -20.41
N ASN A 263 -4.97 -1.74 -21.22
CA ASN A 263 -6.18 -2.54 -20.98
C ASN A 263 -6.85 -2.33 -19.61
N MET A 264 -7.57 -1.21 -19.46
CA MET A 264 -8.33 -0.86 -18.25
C MET A 264 -9.79 -1.38 -18.26
N SER A 265 -10.10 -2.37 -19.10
CA SER A 265 -11.49 -2.79 -19.32
C SER A 265 -12.16 -3.44 -18.09
N SER A 266 -11.37 -4.09 -17.23
CA SER A 266 -11.84 -4.74 -16.00
C SER A 266 -11.88 -3.81 -14.78
N LEU A 267 -11.45 -2.56 -14.92
CA LEU A 267 -11.22 -1.65 -13.79
C LEU A 267 -12.54 -1.19 -13.16
N VAL A 268 -12.72 -1.46 -11.87
CA VAL A 268 -13.92 -1.13 -11.09
C VAL A 268 -13.70 0.13 -10.25
N ARG A 269 -12.51 0.24 -9.63
CA ARG A 269 -12.12 1.37 -8.79
C ARG A 269 -10.79 1.94 -9.28
N ALA A 270 -10.74 3.25 -9.40
CA ALA A 270 -9.53 3.99 -9.72
C ALA A 270 -9.35 5.14 -8.70
N ASP A 271 -8.23 5.16 -8.00
CA ASP A 271 -7.79 6.24 -7.13
C ASP A 271 -6.55 6.88 -7.75
N ILE A 272 -6.67 8.13 -8.19
CA ILE A 272 -5.58 8.85 -8.84
C ILE A 272 -5.26 10.08 -8.02
N GLN A 273 -4.17 9.96 -7.27
CA GLN A 273 -3.53 11.02 -6.52
C GLN A 273 -2.26 11.50 -7.22
N ILE A 274 -2.33 11.68 -8.55
CA ILE A 274 -1.21 12.18 -9.34
C ILE A 274 -1.28 13.70 -9.41
N ASN A 275 -0.17 14.37 -9.07
CA ASN A 275 -0.04 15.80 -9.29
C ASN A 275 0.67 16.03 -10.64
N PHE A 276 -0.04 16.59 -11.62
CA PHE A 276 0.57 16.94 -12.92
C PHE A 276 1.19 18.35 -12.93
N SER A 277 1.01 19.17 -11.89
CA SER A 277 1.66 20.47 -11.70
C SER A 277 2.87 20.34 -10.77
N PHE A 278 4.07 20.34 -11.35
CA PHE A 278 5.32 20.21 -10.61
C PHE A 278 5.98 21.57 -10.42
N GLU A 279 6.03 22.12 -9.20
CA GLU A 279 6.81 23.32 -8.75
C GLU A 279 6.72 24.60 -9.64
N LYS A 280 6.01 24.50 -10.76
CA LYS A 280 5.69 25.42 -11.82
C LYS A 280 4.32 24.93 -12.30
N ALA A 281 3.44 25.88 -12.60
CA ALA A 281 2.10 25.60 -13.13
C ALA A 281 2.17 24.52 -14.22
N PHE A 282 1.19 23.61 -14.25
CA PHE A 282 1.04 22.61 -15.30
C PHE A 282 1.38 23.24 -16.66
N ASP A 283 2.45 22.77 -17.32
CA ASP A 283 2.79 23.29 -18.64
C ASP A 283 1.77 22.73 -19.65
N PRO A 284 0.82 23.55 -20.14
CA PRO A 284 -0.17 23.10 -21.11
C PRO A 284 0.49 22.67 -22.41
N THR A 285 1.75 23.04 -22.68
CA THR A 285 2.44 22.64 -23.90
C THR A 285 3.06 21.24 -23.81
N ASP A 286 3.07 20.61 -22.63
CA ASP A 286 3.52 19.22 -22.45
C ASP A 286 2.51 18.23 -23.08
N LEU A 287 2.74 17.96 -24.36
CA LEU A 287 1.97 17.02 -25.16
C LEU A 287 2.00 15.59 -24.58
N ARG A 288 3.07 15.17 -23.89
CA ARG A 288 3.17 13.82 -23.32
C ARG A 288 2.21 13.69 -22.15
N LYS A 289 2.24 14.64 -21.20
CA LYS A 289 1.31 14.66 -20.05
C LYS A 289 -0.14 14.77 -20.49
N ARG A 290 -0.44 15.63 -21.48
CA ARG A 290 -1.80 15.73 -22.05
C ARG A 290 -2.27 14.41 -22.68
N ASN A 291 -1.42 13.75 -23.45
CA ASN A 291 -1.76 12.49 -24.08
C ASN A 291 -1.91 11.35 -23.06
N MET A 292 -1.11 11.35 -22.00
CA MET A 292 -1.25 10.43 -20.87
C MET A 292 -2.61 10.63 -20.18
N ILE A 293 -2.95 11.86 -19.79
CA ILE A 293 -4.26 12.18 -19.18
C ILE A 293 -5.39 11.77 -20.10
N ARG A 294 -5.31 12.06 -21.41
CA ARG A 294 -6.34 11.66 -22.38
C ARG A 294 -6.49 10.15 -22.50
N LYS A 295 -5.39 9.40 -22.60
CA LYS A 295 -5.42 7.92 -22.63
C LYS A 295 -5.99 7.36 -21.35
N PHE A 296 -5.64 7.97 -20.22
CA PHE A 296 -6.12 7.58 -18.91
C PHE A 296 -7.62 7.83 -18.77
N LEU A 297 -8.10 9.05 -19.06
CA LEU A 297 -9.52 9.41 -19.11
C LEU A 297 -10.31 8.53 -20.09
N ALA A 298 -9.70 8.15 -21.22
CA ALA A 298 -10.29 7.22 -22.17
C ALA A 298 -10.45 5.81 -21.59
N GLY A 299 -9.44 5.34 -20.85
CA GLY A 299 -9.42 3.99 -20.29
C GLY A 299 -10.23 3.80 -19.01
N ILE A 300 -10.42 4.84 -18.19
CA ILE A 300 -11.30 4.78 -17.01
C ILE A 300 -12.79 4.80 -17.36
N SER A 301 -13.15 4.70 -18.64
CA SER A 301 -14.55 4.83 -19.06
C SER A 301 -15.49 3.73 -18.56
N CYS A 302 -14.92 2.61 -18.10
CA CYS A 302 -15.62 1.50 -17.48
C CYS A 302 -15.66 1.56 -15.94
N VAL A 303 -14.97 2.53 -15.32
CA VAL A 303 -14.80 2.61 -13.87
C VAL A 303 -16.11 3.02 -13.19
N LYS A 304 -16.43 2.35 -12.07
CA LYS A 304 -17.60 2.65 -11.25
C LYS A 304 -17.28 3.68 -10.15
N ASN A 305 -16.09 3.57 -9.55
CA ASN A 305 -15.64 4.40 -8.44
C ASN A 305 -14.36 5.14 -8.82
N LEU A 306 -14.43 6.47 -8.90
CA LEU A 306 -13.28 7.32 -9.22
C LEU A 306 -12.95 8.24 -8.04
N ILE A 307 -11.70 8.20 -7.58
CA ILE A 307 -11.16 9.11 -6.58
C ILE A 307 -10.04 9.92 -7.24
N LEU A 308 -10.04 11.24 -7.04
CA LEU A 308 -9.06 12.16 -7.61
C LEU A 308 -8.52 13.08 -6.50
N ALA A 309 -7.20 13.17 -6.35
CA ALA A 309 -6.62 14.05 -5.31
C ALA A 309 -6.59 15.53 -5.70
N GLN A 310 -6.50 15.88 -6.98
CA GLN A 310 -6.53 17.26 -7.47
C GLN A 310 -7.32 17.32 -8.79
N CYS A 311 -8.12 18.37 -9.01
CA CYS A 311 -8.56 18.68 -10.37
C CYS A 311 -7.31 19.06 -11.16
N THR A 312 -6.82 18.11 -11.95
CA THR A 312 -5.51 18.07 -12.57
C THR A 312 -5.32 19.04 -13.75
N LEU A 313 -5.97 20.19 -13.66
CA LEU A 313 -6.16 21.14 -14.74
C LEU A 313 -5.92 22.56 -14.21
N GLU A 314 -4.68 22.86 -13.81
CA GLU A 314 -4.31 24.25 -13.52
C GLU A 314 -4.35 25.10 -14.81
N GLU A 315 -4.82 26.33 -14.65
CA GLU A 315 -4.76 27.37 -15.68
C GLU A 315 -3.30 27.71 -15.99
N SER A 316 -2.90 27.52 -17.24
CA SER A 316 -1.88 28.40 -17.81
C SER A 316 -2.61 29.61 -18.39
N THR A 317 -2.22 30.78 -17.93
CA THR A 317 -2.79 32.09 -18.27
C THR A 317 -2.55 32.53 -19.72
N THR A 318 -2.33 31.61 -20.65
CA THR A 318 -2.17 31.89 -22.08
C THR A 318 -2.71 30.74 -22.93
N PHE A 319 -4.00 30.77 -23.27
CA PHE A 319 -4.54 30.01 -24.39
C PHE A 319 -4.72 30.96 -25.59
N PRO A 320 -4.10 30.68 -26.75
CA PRO A 320 -4.68 31.10 -28.03
C PRO A 320 -5.96 30.29 -28.26
N GLU A 321 -7.02 30.94 -28.72
CA GLU A 321 -8.39 30.43 -28.84
C GLU A 321 -8.60 29.22 -29.79
N GLU A 322 -7.56 28.57 -30.28
CA GLU A 322 -7.68 27.46 -31.24
C GLU A 322 -6.77 26.29 -30.85
N GLY A 323 -7.35 25.20 -30.30
CA GLY A 323 -6.63 23.93 -30.14
C GLY A 323 -7.05 23.05 -28.98
N ALA A 324 -8.21 22.40 -29.10
CA ALA A 324 -8.65 21.18 -28.39
C ALA A 324 -8.55 21.19 -26.86
N SER A 325 -9.67 21.50 -26.20
CA SER A 325 -9.84 21.29 -24.75
C SER A 325 -9.43 19.86 -24.35
N ILE A 326 -8.85 19.68 -23.17
CA ILE A 326 -8.48 18.34 -22.65
C ILE A 326 -9.73 17.45 -22.51
N LEU A 327 -10.91 18.07 -22.40
CA LEU A 327 -12.22 17.45 -22.16
C LEU A 327 -13.05 17.23 -23.44
N THR A 328 -12.58 17.60 -24.64
CA THR A 328 -13.22 17.24 -25.92
C THR A 328 -12.90 15.77 -26.26
N GLY A 329 -13.26 14.85 -25.38
CA GLY A 329 -13.37 13.42 -25.66
C GLY A 329 -14.84 13.04 -25.85
N PRO A 330 -15.16 11.99 -26.62
CA PRO A 330 -16.54 11.63 -26.92
C PRO A 330 -17.33 11.34 -25.63
N PRO A 331 -18.58 11.81 -25.49
CA PRO A 331 -19.40 11.76 -24.27
C PRO A 331 -19.82 10.34 -23.80
N ARG A 332 -19.26 9.29 -24.39
CA ARG A 332 -19.46 7.88 -23.99
C ARG A 332 -18.56 7.46 -22.82
N LEU A 333 -17.59 8.30 -22.44
CA LEU A 333 -16.52 7.98 -21.50
C LEU A 333 -16.94 7.85 -20.03
N LEU A 334 -18.17 8.20 -19.63
CA LEU A 334 -18.58 8.16 -18.21
C LEU A 334 -19.88 7.36 -18.00
N SER A 335 -20.19 6.45 -18.92
CA SER A 335 -21.45 5.69 -18.90
C SER A 335 -21.58 4.73 -17.71
N SER A 336 -20.46 4.31 -17.12
CA SER A 336 -20.41 3.35 -16.01
C SER A 336 -20.16 3.98 -14.63
N LEU A 337 -19.97 5.31 -14.58
CA LEU A 337 -19.50 6.00 -13.39
C LEU A 337 -20.63 6.20 -12.37
N GLU A 338 -20.50 5.58 -11.19
CA GLU A 338 -21.51 5.64 -10.13
C GLU A 338 -21.10 6.58 -8.98
N TYR A 339 -19.81 6.61 -8.64
CA TYR A 339 -19.28 7.38 -7.52
C TYR A 339 -18.02 8.13 -7.92
N VAL A 340 -17.98 9.43 -7.60
CA VAL A 340 -16.80 10.27 -7.77
C VAL A 340 -16.49 10.98 -6.47
N LYS A 341 -15.22 10.98 -6.07
CA LYS A 341 -14.70 11.76 -4.94
C LYS A 341 -13.51 12.60 -5.40
N ILE A 342 -13.59 13.90 -5.23
CA ILE A 342 -12.47 14.83 -5.41
C ILE A 342 -11.97 15.21 -4.02
N GLU A 343 -10.76 14.78 -3.67
CA GLU A 343 -10.19 14.93 -2.33
C GLU A 343 -9.51 16.28 -2.11
N SER A 344 -9.00 16.92 -3.16
CA SER A 344 -8.50 18.30 -3.10
C SER A 344 -9.63 19.25 -2.74
N PRO A 345 -9.36 20.25 -1.89
CA PRO A 345 -10.21 21.42 -1.81
C PRO A 345 -10.34 22.09 -3.19
N LEU A 346 -11.56 22.34 -3.66
CA LEU A 346 -11.78 23.16 -4.86
C LEU A 346 -11.47 24.62 -4.55
N GLU A 347 -10.72 25.26 -5.43
CA GLU A 347 -10.41 26.70 -5.35
C GLU A 347 -11.40 27.55 -6.18
N GLY A 348 -12.17 26.89 -7.06
CA GLY A 348 -13.16 27.52 -7.91
C GLY A 348 -12.57 28.12 -9.20
N ASN A 349 -11.45 27.57 -9.67
CA ASN A 349 -10.89 27.98 -10.96
C ASN A 349 -11.76 27.50 -12.13
N ALA A 350 -11.62 28.14 -13.31
CA ALA A 350 -12.55 27.88 -14.41
C ALA A 350 -12.46 26.44 -14.94
N MET A 351 -11.29 25.82 -14.84
CA MET A 351 -11.05 24.45 -15.31
C MET A 351 -11.62 23.40 -14.34
N GLU A 352 -11.46 23.59 -13.03
CA GLU A 352 -12.12 22.79 -11.98
C GLU A 352 -13.62 22.76 -12.21
N MET A 353 -14.21 23.95 -12.33
CA MET A 353 -15.64 24.09 -12.51
C MET A 353 -16.10 23.47 -13.84
N LYS A 354 -15.34 23.64 -14.93
CA LYS A 354 -15.60 22.96 -16.21
C LYS A 354 -15.50 21.44 -16.10
N PHE A 355 -14.55 20.91 -15.35
CA PHE A 355 -14.40 19.47 -15.16
C PHE A 355 -15.56 18.91 -14.33
N VAL A 356 -15.94 19.58 -13.25
CA VAL A 356 -17.11 19.20 -12.44
C VAL A 356 -18.39 19.28 -13.28
N SER A 357 -18.56 20.33 -14.09
CA SER A 357 -19.66 20.42 -15.05
C SER A 357 -19.65 19.26 -16.03
N TYR A 358 -18.50 18.94 -16.62
CA TYR A 358 -18.35 17.82 -17.55
C TYR A 358 -18.79 16.49 -16.90
N LEU A 359 -18.37 16.21 -15.66
CA LEU A 359 -18.77 15.01 -14.93
C LEU A 359 -20.29 14.95 -14.71
N LEU A 360 -20.90 16.05 -14.25
CA LEU A 360 -22.33 16.11 -13.95
C LEU A 360 -23.20 16.04 -15.23
N GLU A 361 -22.75 16.68 -16.31
CA GLU A 361 -23.46 16.78 -17.58
C GLU A 361 -23.31 15.52 -18.44
N ASN A 362 -22.25 14.73 -18.26
CA ASN A 362 -21.97 13.58 -19.11
C ASN A 362 -22.17 12.21 -18.44
N SER A 363 -22.32 12.13 -17.11
CA SER A 363 -22.47 10.87 -16.38
C SER A 363 -23.95 10.51 -16.13
N PRO A 364 -24.56 9.57 -16.89
CA PRO A 364 -26.00 9.29 -16.81
C PRO A 364 -26.43 8.50 -15.57
N ILE A 365 -25.52 7.74 -14.95
CA ILE A 365 -25.83 6.87 -13.80
C ILE A 365 -25.13 7.29 -12.50
N LEU A 366 -24.53 8.48 -12.48
CA LEU A 366 -23.81 9.00 -11.32
C LEU A 366 -24.75 9.10 -10.12
N LYS A 367 -24.42 8.42 -9.02
CA LYS A 367 -25.20 8.40 -7.78
C LYS A 367 -24.70 9.46 -6.81
N LYS A 368 -23.38 9.64 -6.72
CA LYS A 368 -22.78 10.56 -5.76
C LYS A 368 -21.51 11.19 -6.29
N LEU A 369 -21.43 12.51 -6.18
CA LEU A 369 -20.23 13.32 -6.38
C LEU A 369 -19.87 13.97 -5.04
N THR A 370 -18.70 13.63 -4.50
CA THR A 370 -18.18 14.23 -3.26
C THR A 370 -17.09 15.21 -3.60
N LEU A 371 -17.24 16.44 -3.14
CA LEU A 371 -16.31 17.55 -3.35
C LEU A 371 -15.85 18.04 -1.99
N ARG A 372 -14.57 18.42 -1.86
CA ARG A 372 -14.06 19.12 -0.68
C ARG A 372 -13.96 20.60 -0.99
N LEU A 373 -14.36 21.48 -0.07
CA LEU A 373 -14.08 22.92 -0.18
C LEU A 373 -12.97 23.32 0.79
N ASP A 374 -12.23 24.37 0.45
CA ASP A 374 -11.26 24.95 1.36
C ASP A 374 -12.00 25.74 2.45
N ASN A 375 -11.94 25.27 3.70
CA ASN A 375 -12.62 25.89 4.85
C ASN A 375 -12.27 27.37 5.07
N GLY A 376 -11.14 27.87 4.53
CA GLY A 376 -10.72 29.27 4.64
C GLY A 376 -11.21 30.21 3.53
N SER A 377 -11.77 29.68 2.43
CA SER A 377 -11.99 30.47 1.22
C SER A 377 -13.29 31.29 1.26
N ARG A 378 -13.16 32.61 1.10
CA ARG A 378 -14.32 33.53 0.89
C ARG A 378 -15.12 33.18 -0.37
N LYS A 379 -14.54 32.41 -1.31
CA LYS A 379 -15.17 32.03 -2.58
C LYS A 379 -16.12 30.82 -2.44
N ASN A 380 -16.11 30.09 -1.33
CA ASN A 380 -16.94 28.89 -1.15
C ASN A 380 -18.43 29.11 -1.45
N SER A 381 -18.95 30.27 -1.05
CA SER A 381 -20.35 30.62 -1.33
C SER A 381 -20.63 30.81 -2.82
N ALA A 382 -19.67 31.32 -3.59
CA ALA A 382 -19.77 31.48 -5.04
C ALA A 382 -19.66 30.11 -5.74
N ILE A 383 -18.67 29.31 -5.36
CA ILE A 383 -18.47 27.94 -5.89
C ILE A 383 -19.74 27.10 -5.66
N PHE A 384 -20.29 27.11 -4.45
CA PHE A 384 -21.51 26.38 -4.13
C PHE A 384 -22.71 26.83 -4.98
N ARG A 385 -22.88 28.15 -5.19
CA ARG A 385 -23.94 28.67 -6.06
C ARG A 385 -23.76 28.28 -7.52
N GLU A 386 -22.52 28.20 -8.00
CA GLU A 386 -22.23 27.74 -9.35
C GLU A 386 -22.51 26.24 -9.49
N LEU A 387 -22.08 25.42 -8.54
CA LEU A 387 -22.35 23.97 -8.52
C LEU A 387 -23.86 23.65 -8.58
N LEU A 388 -24.70 24.47 -7.93
CA LEU A 388 -26.15 24.32 -7.96
C LEU A 388 -26.77 24.62 -9.33
N LYS A 389 -26.11 25.43 -10.17
CA LYS A 389 -26.61 25.81 -11.51
C LYS A 389 -26.26 24.79 -12.58
N ILE A 390 -25.31 23.89 -12.31
CA ILE A 390 -24.84 22.91 -13.28
C ILE A 390 -25.94 21.87 -13.54
N PRO A 391 -26.34 21.66 -14.80
CA PRO A 391 -27.31 20.64 -15.15
C PRO A 391 -26.75 19.24 -14.87
N ARG A 392 -27.60 18.38 -14.29
CA ARG A 392 -27.23 16.99 -13.96
C ARG A 392 -27.88 16.06 -14.94
N ARG A 393 -27.09 15.22 -15.60
CA ARG A 393 -27.60 14.17 -16.49
C ARG A 393 -28.26 13.03 -15.72
N SER A 394 -27.68 12.67 -14.57
CA SER A 394 -28.25 11.70 -13.64
C SER A 394 -29.19 12.40 -12.66
N SER A 395 -30.47 11.99 -12.67
CA SER A 395 -31.47 12.50 -11.73
C SER A 395 -31.25 12.01 -10.29
N SER A 396 -30.54 10.90 -10.10
CA SER A 396 -30.21 10.36 -8.78
C SER A 396 -28.93 10.95 -8.17
N CYS A 397 -28.21 11.81 -8.90
CA CYS A 397 -26.91 12.30 -8.46
C CYS A 397 -27.01 13.26 -7.26
N GLN A 398 -26.44 12.85 -6.14
CA GLN A 398 -26.23 13.68 -4.97
C GLN A 398 -24.85 14.34 -5.02
N VAL A 399 -24.81 15.67 -4.97
CA VAL A 399 -23.56 16.43 -4.82
C VAL A 399 -23.37 16.71 -3.33
N ILE A 400 -22.36 16.10 -2.72
CA ILE A 400 -21.99 16.28 -1.32
C ILE A 400 -20.75 17.17 -1.28
N VAL A 401 -20.81 18.22 -0.46
CA VAL A 401 -19.71 19.14 -0.23
C VAL A 401 -19.26 18.98 1.22
N LEU A 402 -17.98 18.66 1.42
CA LEU A 402 -17.35 18.41 2.73
C LEU A 402 -16.50 19.59 3.19
#